data_AF-A0A1H4QLD2-F1
#
_entry.id   AF-A0A1H4QLD2-F1
#
_cell.length_a   1.000
_cell.length_b   1.000
_cell.length_c   1.000
_cell.angle_alpha   90.00
_cell.angle_beta   90.00
_cell.angle_gamma   90.00
#
_symmetry.space_group_name_H-M   'P 1'
#
loop_
_entity.id
_entity.type
_entity.pdbx_description
1 polymer ?
#
loop_
_entity_poly.entity_id
_entity_poly.type
_entity_poly.pdbx_seq_one_letter_code
_entity_poly.pdbx_strand_id
1 'polypeptide(L)'
;MPVKIRLQRHGKKGKPFYWVVAADSRSKRDGRFLEKLGTYNPNTNPATIDIDVDGAVKWLQNGAQPTDTARAILSYKGAMLKNHLAGGVRKGALTEEQAEAKFTAWLDEKAGKVTGKTEGLEKAKEEAKAKALEAEKSVNEARIAAKAPVADDEDTAGENANSDSEE
;
A
#
# COMPACT_ATOMS: atom_id res chain seq x y z
N MET A 1 2.13 -32.10 -17.74
CA MET A 1 1.94 -31.54 -16.38
C MET A 1 1.89 -30.03 -16.52
N PRO A 2 0.89 -29.34 -15.96
CA PRO A 2 0.68 -27.93 -16.27
C PRO A 2 1.63 -27.01 -15.48
N VAL A 3 2.24 -26.07 -16.18
CA VAL A 3 2.93 -24.93 -15.55
C VAL A 3 1.87 -24.01 -14.96
N LYS A 4 2.07 -23.58 -13.72
CA LYS A 4 1.19 -22.63 -13.05
C LYS A 4 1.92 -21.34 -12.73
N ILE A 5 1.23 -20.22 -12.92
CA ILE A 5 1.67 -18.93 -12.38
C ILE A 5 1.11 -18.82 -10.96
N ARG A 6 2.01 -18.79 -9.97
CA ARG A 6 1.68 -18.86 -8.55
C ARG A 6 2.52 -17.90 -7.71
N LEU A 7 2.09 -17.68 -6.49
CA LEU A 7 2.79 -16.87 -5.51
C LEU A 7 3.70 -17.74 -4.63
N GLN A 8 4.99 -17.40 -4.58
CA GLN A 8 5.92 -17.93 -3.56
C GLN A 8 6.04 -16.94 -2.42
N ARG A 9 6.08 -17.41 -1.17
CA ARG A 9 6.14 -16.54 0.00
C ARG A 9 7.60 -16.30 0.39
N HIS A 10 8.07 -15.08 0.17
CA HIS A 10 9.38 -14.59 0.58
C HIS A 10 9.18 -13.42 1.53
N GLY A 11 9.05 -13.67 2.83
CA GLY A 11 8.86 -12.61 3.81
C GLY A 11 8.98 -13.13 5.23
N LYS A 12 8.93 -12.22 6.21
CA LYS A 12 9.02 -12.57 7.62
C LYS A 12 7.66 -12.92 8.22
N LYS A 13 7.66 -13.45 9.44
CA LYS A 13 6.43 -13.64 10.21
C LYS A 13 5.72 -12.28 10.35
N GLY A 14 4.41 -12.26 10.08
CA GLY A 14 3.57 -11.06 10.15
C GLY A 14 3.74 -10.03 9.01
N LYS A 15 4.78 -10.14 8.17
CA LYS A 15 4.95 -9.27 6.98
C LYS A 15 5.23 -10.13 5.73
N PRO A 16 4.18 -10.68 5.09
CA PRO A 16 4.33 -11.50 3.90
C PRO A 16 4.77 -10.65 2.70
N PHE A 17 5.67 -11.17 1.89
CA PHE A 17 6.00 -10.61 0.58
C PHE A 17 6.05 -11.78 -0.41
N TYR A 18 5.60 -11.55 -1.64
CA TYR A 18 5.36 -12.63 -2.59
C TYR A 18 6.13 -12.42 -3.88
N TRP A 19 6.66 -13.50 -4.42
CA TRP A 19 7.17 -13.52 -5.80
C TRP A 19 6.12 -14.15 -6.70
N VAL A 20 5.83 -13.50 -7.83
CA VAL A 20 5.00 -14.06 -8.88
C VAL A 20 5.92 -14.89 -9.77
N VAL A 21 5.71 -16.20 -9.83
CA VAL A 21 6.60 -17.11 -10.56
C VAL A 21 5.82 -18.06 -11.45
N ALA A 22 6.46 -18.47 -12.55
CA ALA A 22 6.06 -19.63 -13.33
C ALA A 22 6.78 -20.88 -12.79
N ALA A 23 6.02 -21.90 -12.40
CA ALA A 23 6.58 -23.15 -11.88
C ALA A 23 5.71 -24.36 -12.24
N ASP A 24 6.30 -25.56 -12.25
CA ASP A 24 5.52 -26.81 -12.34
C ASP A 24 4.56 -26.90 -11.14
N SER A 25 3.31 -27.27 -11.43
CA SER A 25 2.26 -27.50 -10.43
C SER A 25 2.65 -28.39 -9.24
N ARG A 26 3.53 -29.39 -9.44
CA ARG A 26 3.93 -30.38 -8.42
C ARG A 26 5.08 -29.89 -7.54
N SER A 27 5.81 -28.87 -7.96
CA SER A 27 6.89 -28.31 -7.17
C SER A 27 6.36 -27.75 -5.85
N LYS A 28 7.10 -27.89 -4.74
CA LYS A 28 6.76 -27.26 -3.46
C LYS A 28 6.54 -25.75 -3.62
N ARG A 29 5.72 -25.12 -2.76
CA ARG A 29 5.34 -23.68 -2.86
C ARG A 29 6.56 -22.78 -3.02
N ASP A 30 7.49 -22.84 -2.06
CA ASP A 30 8.71 -22.03 -2.02
C ASP A 30 9.90 -22.84 -2.58
N GLY A 31 9.67 -23.50 -3.71
CA GLY A 31 10.63 -24.40 -4.36
C GLY A 31 11.22 -23.84 -5.63
N ARG A 32 11.90 -24.73 -6.37
CA ARG A 32 12.44 -24.40 -7.69
C ARG A 32 11.32 -23.92 -8.61
N PHE A 33 11.51 -22.74 -9.17
CA PHE A 33 10.68 -22.15 -10.22
C PHE A 33 11.43 -22.16 -11.56
N LEU A 34 10.70 -21.90 -12.64
CA LEU A 34 11.25 -21.77 -13.99
C LEU A 34 11.70 -20.32 -14.21
N GLU A 35 10.79 -19.37 -13.95
CA GLU A 35 11.04 -17.94 -14.16
C GLU A 35 10.30 -17.11 -13.11
N LYS A 36 10.92 -16.01 -12.68
CA LYS A 36 10.31 -15.00 -11.81
C LYS A 36 9.72 -13.90 -12.68
N LEU A 37 8.40 -13.78 -12.68
CA LEU A 37 7.65 -12.80 -13.47
C LEU A 37 7.48 -11.46 -12.76
N GLY A 38 7.64 -11.43 -11.44
CA GLY A 38 7.44 -10.20 -10.68
C GLY A 38 7.41 -10.39 -9.17
N THR A 39 6.96 -9.35 -8.49
CA THR A 39 6.80 -9.28 -7.04
C THR A 39 5.46 -8.63 -6.64
N TYR A 40 4.97 -9.02 -5.47
CA TYR A 40 3.75 -8.50 -4.89
C TYR A 40 3.94 -8.25 -3.40
N ASN A 41 3.74 -7.00 -2.98
CA ASN A 41 3.80 -6.57 -1.60
C ASN A 41 2.41 -6.11 -1.11
N PRO A 42 1.70 -6.91 -0.31
CA PRO A 42 0.41 -6.53 0.26
C PRO A 42 0.52 -5.62 1.49
N ASN A 43 1.73 -5.36 2.02
CA ASN A 43 1.89 -4.57 3.25
C ASN A 43 1.80 -3.05 3.00
N THR A 44 1.81 -2.63 1.74
CA THR A 44 1.67 -1.23 1.34
C THR A 44 0.23 -0.96 0.92
N ASN A 45 -0.24 0.27 1.11
CA ASN A 45 -1.55 0.72 0.62
C ASN A 45 -1.36 2.00 -0.21
N PRO A 46 -1.58 1.97 -1.54
CA PRO A 46 -1.94 0.80 -2.36
C PRO A 46 -0.85 -0.29 -2.39
N ALA A 47 -1.24 -1.54 -2.66
CA ALA A 47 -0.31 -2.66 -2.70
C ALA A 47 0.69 -2.51 -3.85
N THR A 48 1.99 -2.65 -3.55
CA THR A 48 3.05 -2.50 -4.55
C THR A 48 3.14 -3.78 -5.38
N ILE A 49 2.91 -3.64 -6.68
CA ILE A 49 2.94 -4.74 -7.66
C ILE A 49 3.94 -4.37 -8.74
N ASP A 50 4.94 -5.21 -8.93
CA ASP A 50 5.92 -5.09 -10.00
C ASP A 50 5.91 -6.38 -10.83
N ILE A 51 5.61 -6.29 -12.12
CA ILE A 51 5.44 -7.45 -13.01
C ILE A 51 6.01 -7.12 -14.37
N ASP A 52 6.81 -8.04 -14.89
CA ASP A 52 7.14 -8.12 -16.31
C ASP A 52 5.91 -8.62 -17.10
N VAL A 53 5.23 -7.67 -17.74
CA VAL A 53 4.01 -7.92 -18.50
C VAL A 53 4.28 -8.81 -19.71
N ASP A 54 5.41 -8.62 -20.39
CA ASP A 54 5.73 -9.35 -21.62
C ASP A 54 6.13 -10.79 -21.31
N GLY A 55 6.97 -10.99 -20.29
CA GLY A 55 7.27 -12.31 -19.77
C GLY A 55 6.02 -13.06 -19.32
N ALA A 56 5.12 -12.39 -18.58
CA ALA A 56 3.87 -13.00 -18.14
C ALA A 56 2.95 -13.40 -19.31
N VAL A 57 2.82 -12.56 -20.35
CA VAL A 57 2.02 -12.86 -21.55
C VAL A 57 2.59 -14.07 -22.28
N LYS A 58 3.92 -14.15 -22.45
CA LYS A 58 4.58 -15.30 -23.08
C LYS A 58 4.23 -16.60 -22.38
N TRP A 59 4.27 -16.63 -21.04
CA TRP A 59 3.88 -17.82 -20.29
C TRP A 59 2.40 -18.17 -20.42
N LEU A 60 1.52 -17.17 -20.45
CA LEU A 60 0.09 -17.39 -20.68
C LEU A 60 -0.19 -17.97 -22.07
N GLN A 61 0.51 -17.49 -23.10
CA GLN A 61 0.41 -18.01 -24.47
C GLN A 61 0.93 -19.44 -24.58
N ASN A 62 1.97 -19.79 -23.81
CA ASN A 62 2.49 -21.16 -23.69
C ASN A 62 1.58 -22.09 -22.86
N GLY A 63 0.41 -21.61 -22.40
CA GLY A 63 -0.58 -22.41 -21.71
C GLY A 63 -0.41 -22.47 -20.18
N ALA A 64 0.43 -21.60 -19.59
CA ALA A 64 0.55 -21.53 -18.14
C ALA A 64 -0.79 -21.10 -17.50
N GLN A 65 -1.21 -21.80 -16.45
CA GLN A 65 -2.48 -21.54 -15.78
C GLN A 65 -2.26 -20.71 -14.51
N PRO A 66 -2.74 -19.46 -14.44
CA PRO A 66 -2.61 -18.65 -13.24
C PRO A 66 -3.55 -19.13 -12.13
N THR A 67 -3.04 -19.15 -10.90
CA THR A 67 -3.86 -19.27 -9.68
C THR A 67 -4.75 -18.03 -9.48
N ASP A 68 -5.80 -18.12 -8.67
CA ASP A 68 -6.81 -17.06 -8.56
C ASP A 68 -6.24 -15.69 -8.16
N THR A 69 -5.46 -15.61 -7.08
CA THR A 69 -4.80 -14.37 -6.66
C THR A 69 -3.78 -13.88 -7.69
N ALA A 70 -3.02 -14.80 -8.32
CA ALA A 70 -2.08 -14.43 -9.37
C ALA A 70 -2.80 -13.86 -10.60
N ARG A 71 -3.98 -14.41 -10.95
CA ARG A 71 -4.83 -13.88 -12.03
C ARG A 71 -5.33 -12.48 -11.71
N ALA A 72 -5.76 -12.23 -10.48
CA ALA A 72 -6.18 -10.88 -10.05
C ALA A 72 -5.03 -9.87 -10.18
N ILE A 73 -3.83 -10.25 -9.75
CA ILE A 73 -2.61 -9.42 -9.85
C ILE A 73 -2.24 -9.15 -11.32
N LEU A 74 -2.24 -10.19 -12.17
CA LEU A 74 -1.96 -10.07 -13.61
C LEU A 74 -3.03 -9.25 -14.34
N SER A 75 -4.30 -9.37 -13.94
CA SER A 75 -5.39 -8.56 -14.48
C SER A 75 -5.26 -7.10 -14.07
N TYR A 76 -4.87 -6.84 -12.83
CA TYR A 76 -4.69 -5.47 -12.32
C TYR A 76 -3.56 -4.73 -13.02
N LYS A 77 -2.47 -5.43 -13.40
CA LYS A 77 -1.34 -4.83 -14.13
C LYS A 77 -1.46 -4.88 -15.66
N GLY A 78 -2.45 -5.61 -16.18
CA GLY A 78 -2.80 -5.60 -17.61
C GLY A 78 -2.29 -6.78 -18.43
N ALA A 79 -1.51 -7.71 -17.85
CA ALA A 79 -1.00 -8.88 -18.58
C ALA A 79 -2.12 -9.77 -19.15
N MET A 80 -3.23 -9.92 -18.42
CA MET A 80 -4.39 -10.67 -18.92
C MET A 80 -5.07 -9.97 -20.12
N LEU A 81 -5.17 -8.63 -20.08
CA LEU A 81 -5.75 -7.85 -21.16
C LEU A 81 -4.85 -7.92 -22.40
N LYS A 82 -3.54 -7.73 -22.23
CA LYS A 82 -2.56 -7.83 -23.33
C LYS A 82 -2.62 -9.21 -24.00
N ASN A 83 -2.71 -10.29 -23.22
CA ASN A 83 -2.87 -11.64 -23.76
C ASN A 83 -4.20 -11.82 -24.54
N HIS A 84 -5.31 -11.26 -24.04
CA HIS A 84 -6.60 -11.30 -24.74
C HIS A 84 -6.55 -10.56 -26.08
N LEU A 85 -5.96 -9.36 -26.10
CA LEU A 85 -5.80 -8.55 -27.30
C LEU A 85 -4.90 -9.23 -28.34
N ALA A 86 -3.78 -9.82 -27.91
CA ALA A 86 -2.92 -10.63 -28.77
C ALA A 86 -3.68 -11.82 -29.39
N GLY A 87 -4.59 -12.44 -28.63
CA GLY A 87 -5.48 -13.47 -29.15
C GLY A 87 -6.45 -12.96 -30.24
N GLY A 88 -6.91 -11.70 -30.14
CA GLY A 88 -7.72 -11.03 -31.16
C GLY A 88 -6.94 -10.72 -32.44
N VAL A 89 -5.71 -10.24 -32.30
CA VAL A 89 -4.78 -9.99 -33.42
C VAL A 89 -4.50 -11.29 -34.17
N ARG A 90 -4.16 -12.38 -33.46
CA ARG A 90 -3.91 -13.69 -34.08
C ARG A 90 -5.12 -14.26 -34.83
N LYS A 91 -6.34 -13.86 -34.45
CA LYS A 91 -7.58 -14.25 -35.13
C LYS A 91 -7.97 -13.29 -36.26
N GLY A 92 -7.18 -12.24 -36.52
CA GLY A 92 -7.46 -11.23 -37.54
C GLY A 92 -8.59 -10.26 -37.17
N ALA A 93 -9.07 -10.25 -35.92
CA ALA A 93 -10.15 -9.38 -35.49
C ALA A 93 -9.69 -7.94 -35.18
N LEU A 94 -8.39 -7.74 -34.95
CA LEU A 94 -7.78 -6.47 -34.58
C LEU A 94 -6.41 -6.33 -35.26
N THR A 95 -5.99 -5.10 -35.57
CA THR A 95 -4.59 -4.82 -35.92
C THR A 95 -3.73 -4.68 -34.66
N GLU A 96 -2.42 -4.84 -34.80
CA GLU A 96 -1.47 -4.66 -33.68
C GLU A 96 -1.57 -3.25 -33.07
N GLU A 97 -1.67 -2.24 -33.93
CA GLU A 97 -1.82 -0.83 -33.51
C GLU A 97 -3.10 -0.59 -32.70
N GLN A 98 -4.23 -1.20 -33.11
CA GLN A 98 -5.49 -1.09 -32.38
C GLN A 98 -5.43 -1.80 -31.03
N ALA A 99 -4.69 -2.91 -30.94
CA ALA A 99 -4.48 -3.62 -29.68
C ALA A 99 -3.64 -2.79 -28.72
N GLU A 100 -2.55 -2.19 -29.21
CA GLU A 100 -1.68 -1.34 -28.39
C GLU A 100 -2.38 -0.07 -27.92
N ALA A 101 -3.12 0.60 -28.80
CA ALA A 101 -3.92 1.78 -28.42
C ALA A 101 -4.93 1.47 -27.31
N LYS A 102 -5.65 0.34 -27.40
CA LYS A 102 -6.58 -0.11 -26.35
C LYS A 102 -5.86 -0.44 -25.05
N PHE A 103 -4.67 -1.05 -25.13
CA PHE A 103 -3.89 -1.40 -23.96
C PHE A 103 -3.37 -0.15 -23.23
N THR A 104 -2.84 0.83 -23.96
CA THR A 104 -2.36 2.10 -23.41
C THR A 104 -3.50 2.89 -22.76
N ALA A 105 -4.64 3.04 -23.45
CA ALA A 105 -5.81 3.72 -22.88
C ALA A 105 -6.28 3.08 -21.56
N TRP A 106 -6.25 1.74 -21.48
CA TRP A 106 -6.56 1.02 -20.24
C TRP A 106 -5.53 1.26 -19.14
N LEU A 107 -4.23 1.31 -19.47
CA LEU A 107 -3.18 1.62 -18.50
C LEU A 107 -3.34 3.03 -17.92
N ASP A 108 -3.69 4.00 -18.76
CA ASP A 108 -3.93 5.38 -18.32
C ASP A 108 -5.15 5.48 -17.39
N GLU A 109 -6.25 4.81 -17.73
CA GLU A 109 -7.43 4.73 -16.86
C GLU A 109 -7.09 4.11 -15.49
N LYS A 110 -6.29 3.05 -15.48
CA LYS A 110 -5.85 2.40 -14.24
C LYS A 110 -4.90 3.28 -13.45
N ALA A 111 -3.96 3.95 -14.10
CA ALA A 111 -3.05 4.89 -13.46
C ALA A 111 -3.83 6.01 -12.75
N GLY A 112 -4.83 6.60 -13.42
CA GLY A 112 -5.71 7.61 -12.85
C GLY A 112 -6.49 7.13 -11.62
N LYS A 113 -6.94 5.87 -11.59
CA LYS A 113 -7.60 5.29 -10.41
C LYS A 113 -6.64 5.08 -9.25
N VAL A 114 -5.38 4.73 -9.53
CA VAL A 114 -4.36 4.56 -8.50
C VAL A 114 -3.96 5.91 -7.92
N THR A 115 -3.72 6.91 -8.75
CA THR A 115 -3.38 8.27 -8.29
C THR A 115 -4.50 8.86 -7.44
N GLY A 116 -5.76 8.74 -7.88
CA GLY A 116 -6.90 9.19 -7.08
C GLY A 116 -6.99 8.50 -5.71
N LYS A 117 -6.68 7.19 -5.64
CA LYS A 117 -6.64 6.47 -4.35
C LYS A 117 -5.47 6.91 -3.46
N THR A 118 -4.28 7.15 -4.04
CA THR A 118 -3.13 7.65 -3.26
C THR A 118 -3.40 9.05 -2.73
N GLU A 119 -3.95 9.95 -3.53
CA GLU A 119 -4.30 11.30 -3.11
C GLU A 119 -5.36 11.30 -2.00
N GLY A 120 -6.39 10.45 -2.12
CA GLY A 120 -7.40 10.28 -1.06
C GLY A 120 -6.80 9.76 0.25
N LEU A 121 -5.86 8.81 0.18
CA LEU A 121 -5.16 8.28 1.35
C LEU A 121 -4.27 9.34 2.01
N GLU A 122 -3.57 10.16 1.24
CA GLU A 122 -2.74 11.24 1.79
C GLU A 122 -3.61 12.32 2.43
N LYS A 123 -4.71 12.75 1.80
CA LYS A 123 -5.67 13.68 2.43
C LYS A 123 -6.22 13.16 3.75
N ALA A 124 -6.64 11.89 3.77
CA ALA A 124 -7.14 11.27 5.00
C ALA A 124 -6.08 11.17 6.11
N LYS A 125 -4.81 10.91 5.75
CA LYS A 125 -3.70 10.94 6.72
C LYS A 125 -3.46 12.34 7.27
N GLU A 126 -3.45 13.36 6.42
CA GLU A 126 -3.23 14.75 6.85
C GLU A 126 -4.38 15.24 7.75
N GLU A 127 -5.62 14.93 7.41
CA GLU A 127 -6.78 15.22 8.28
C GLU A 127 -6.72 14.47 9.62
N ALA A 128 -6.29 13.20 9.61
CA ALA A 128 -6.14 12.42 10.83
C ALA A 128 -5.01 12.97 11.72
N LYS A 129 -3.88 13.38 11.14
CA LYS A 129 -2.78 14.04 11.87
C LYS A 129 -3.21 15.38 12.44
N ALA A 130 -3.94 16.20 11.67
CA ALA A 130 -4.44 17.49 12.13
C ALA A 130 -5.37 17.33 13.33
N LYS A 131 -6.34 16.41 13.25
CA LYS A 131 -7.25 16.08 14.36
C LYS A 131 -6.52 15.53 15.59
N ALA A 132 -5.50 14.70 15.38
CA ALA A 132 -4.67 14.18 16.49
C ALA A 132 -3.91 15.33 17.18
N LEU A 133 -3.35 16.27 16.43
CA LEU A 133 -2.62 17.42 16.95
C LEU A 133 -3.55 18.39 17.71
N GLU A 134 -4.77 18.62 17.21
CA GLU A 134 -5.80 19.40 17.93
C GLU A 134 -6.25 18.71 19.23
N ALA A 135 -6.44 17.38 19.20
CA ALA A 135 -6.73 16.61 20.39
C ALA A 135 -5.58 16.66 21.42
N GLU A 136 -4.32 16.57 20.98
CA GLU A 136 -3.16 16.71 21.86
C GLU A 136 -3.05 18.12 22.46
N LYS A 137 -3.33 19.17 21.68
CA LYS A 137 -3.34 20.57 22.16
C LYS A 137 -4.39 20.80 23.24
N SER A 138 -5.63 20.37 23.01
CA SER A 138 -6.72 20.51 23.99
C SER A 138 -6.46 19.72 25.28
N VAL A 139 -5.92 18.51 25.19
CA VAL A 139 -5.50 17.73 26.36
C VAL A 139 -4.36 18.41 27.12
N ASN A 140 -3.41 19.00 26.39
CA ASN A 140 -2.29 19.72 26.99
C ASN A 140 -2.73 21.01 27.69
N GLU A 141 -3.63 21.79 27.08
CA GLU A 141 -4.24 22.99 27.66
C GLU A 141 -5.06 22.64 28.92
N ALA A 142 -5.87 21.58 28.88
CA ALA A 142 -6.60 21.10 30.05
C ALA A 142 -5.67 20.66 31.19
N ARG A 143 -4.54 20.02 30.87
CA ARG A 143 -3.51 19.65 31.85
C ARG A 143 -2.80 20.86 32.45
N ILE A 144 -2.57 21.92 31.66
CA ILE A 144 -1.98 23.18 32.15
C ILE A 144 -2.97 23.92 33.06
N ALA A 145 -4.25 24.01 32.66
CA ALA A 145 -5.31 24.62 33.46
C ALA A 145 -5.54 23.89 34.80
N ALA A 146 -5.49 22.56 34.82
CA ALA A 146 -5.60 21.77 36.04
C ALA A 146 -4.38 21.86 36.97
N LYS A 147 -3.24 22.38 36.49
CA LYS A 147 -1.99 22.52 37.25
C LYS A 147 -1.67 23.97 37.62
N ALA A 148 -2.48 24.94 37.19
CA ALA A 148 -2.44 26.29 37.71
C ALA A 148 -3.01 26.27 39.15
N PRO A 149 -2.25 26.71 40.18
CA PRO A 149 -2.73 26.71 41.55
C PRO A 149 -3.89 27.70 41.69
N VAL A 150 -4.94 27.27 42.38
CA VAL A 150 -5.97 28.16 42.95
C VAL A 150 -5.23 29.09 43.91
N ALA A 151 -5.11 30.36 43.52
CA ALA A 151 -4.81 31.43 44.45
C ALA A 151 -6.08 31.61 45.30
N ASP A 152 -6.14 30.92 46.43
CA ASP A 152 -7.00 31.31 47.54
C ASP A 152 -6.28 32.45 48.27
N ASP A 153 -6.85 33.65 48.14
CA ASP A 153 -6.74 34.71 49.13
C ASP A 153 -7.37 34.20 50.45
N GLU A 154 -6.58 34.07 51.51
CA GLU A 154 -7.04 34.38 52.87
C GLU A 154 -6.06 35.35 53.56
N ASP A 155 -6.61 36.52 53.84
CA ASP A 155 -6.13 37.63 54.67
C ASP A 155 -5.81 37.18 56.11
N THR A 156 -4.75 37.74 56.74
CA THR A 156 -4.89 38.50 58.00
C THR A 156 -3.56 39.06 58.51
N ALA A 157 -3.63 40.35 58.84
CA ALA A 157 -2.64 41.16 59.51
C ALA A 157 -2.14 40.57 60.85
N GLY A 158 -0.86 40.85 61.15
CA GLY A 158 -0.21 40.56 62.42
C GLY A 158 1.07 41.38 62.58
N GLU A 159 0.89 42.69 62.72
CA GLU A 159 1.90 43.60 63.24
C GLU A 159 2.36 43.13 64.63
N ASN A 160 3.66 42.93 64.82
CA ASN A 160 4.26 43.22 66.12
C ASN A 160 5.72 43.63 65.97
N ALA A 161 5.99 44.76 66.58
CA ALA A 161 7.22 45.50 66.57
C ALA A 161 8.32 44.87 67.45
N ASN A 162 9.55 45.16 67.03
CA ASN A 162 10.63 45.75 67.84
C ASN A 162 11.88 44.89 68.13
N SER A 163 13.00 45.51 67.74
CA SER A 163 14.38 45.52 68.30
C SER A 163 15.11 44.20 68.58
N ASP A 164 16.32 44.04 68.00
CA ASP A 164 17.56 44.33 68.75
C ASP A 164 18.85 44.40 67.86
N SER A 165 19.67 45.42 68.15
CA SER A 165 21.13 45.68 67.97
C SER A 165 21.90 45.23 66.71
N GLU A 166 22.51 46.10 65.89
CA GLU A 166 23.79 46.86 66.04
C GLU A 166 25.09 46.02 65.89
N GLU A 167 25.77 46.13 64.73
CA GLU A 167 27.13 46.70 64.57
C GLU A 167 27.35 47.16 63.11
#